data_AF-A0A212FB17-F1
#
_entry.id   AF-A0A212FB17-F1
#
_cell.length_a   1.000
_cell.length_b   1.000
_cell.length_c   1.000
_cell.angle_alpha   90.00
_cell.angle_beta   90.00
_cell.angle_gamma   90.00
#
_symmetry.space_group_name_H-M   'P 1'
#
loop_
_entity.id
_entity.type
_entity.pdbx_description
1 polymer ?
#
loop_
_entity_poly.entity_id
_entity_poly.type
_entity_poly.pdbx_seq_one_letter_code
_entity_poly.pdbx_strand_id
1 'polypeptide(L)'
;TCVPSENACAVSCKTVAEARKEEVKALAQGYRPNDGCSAVTIVNTTDPLPDPPVLPFGVYVSVLLFLFIQLALAAIAAALALLNALKNPTEPIFSLPGCVWTNVAAECAGLIVMLTFGIYWAASSIKKHLAFSYVALGSLTVDASLGYSYWVLIGAVICSMLNVVLLETRRILLERDPPPPTIKVENHSDGTIFLY
;
A
#
# COMPACT_ATOMS: atom_id res chain seq x y z
N THR A 1 17.90 -1.70 8.51
CA THR A 1 18.83 -0.60 8.21
C THR A 1 18.91 -0.41 6.72
N CYS A 2 18.92 0.84 6.26
CA CYS A 2 19.07 1.17 4.84
C CYS A 2 20.28 2.06 4.64
N VAL A 3 21.03 1.80 3.56
CA VAL A 3 22.20 2.56 3.15
C VAL A 3 21.95 3.08 1.73
N PRO A 4 21.57 4.37 1.57
CA PRO A 4 21.22 4.93 0.27
C PRO A 4 22.37 4.88 -0.75
N SER A 5 23.63 5.00 -0.31
CA SER A 5 24.79 4.97 -1.21
C SER A 5 24.94 3.65 -1.95
N GLU A 6 24.59 2.54 -1.32
CA GLU A 6 24.66 1.20 -1.90
C GLU A 6 23.31 0.74 -2.49
N ASN A 7 22.30 1.62 -2.49
CA ASN A 7 20.93 1.26 -2.84
C ASN A 7 20.45 -0.02 -2.13
N ALA A 8 20.78 -0.21 -0.84
CA ALA A 8 20.54 -1.48 -0.15
C ALA A 8 19.90 -1.30 1.23
N CYS A 9 18.99 -2.22 1.56
CA CYS A 9 18.32 -2.35 2.85
C CYS A 9 18.34 -3.80 3.30
N ALA A 10 18.66 -4.04 4.57
CA ALA A 10 18.51 -5.34 5.22
C ALA A 10 18.16 -5.18 6.69
N VAL A 11 17.53 -6.20 7.29
CA VAL A 11 17.33 -6.24 8.74
C VAL A 11 18.58 -6.83 9.37
N SER A 12 19.16 -6.04 10.26
CA SER A 12 20.39 -6.38 10.98
C SER A 12 20.08 -6.45 12.46
N CYS A 13 20.61 -7.47 13.14
CA CYS A 13 20.46 -7.64 14.58
C CYS A 13 21.57 -6.96 15.40
N LYS A 14 22.53 -6.27 14.76
CA LYS A 14 23.64 -5.61 15.47
C LYS A 14 23.11 -4.52 16.38
N THR A 15 23.75 -4.37 17.54
CA THR A 15 23.35 -3.40 18.57
C THR A 15 23.74 -1.96 18.21
N VAL A 16 24.85 -1.78 17.49
CA VAL A 16 25.42 -0.48 17.13
C VAL A 16 25.01 -0.07 15.72
N ALA A 17 24.62 1.19 15.54
CA ALA A 17 24.14 1.71 14.25
C ALA A 17 25.16 1.60 13.12
N GLU A 18 26.44 1.89 13.37
CA GLU A 18 27.50 1.79 12.37
C GLU A 18 27.77 0.34 11.96
N ALA A 19 27.82 -0.59 12.91
CA ALA A 19 27.95 -2.02 12.60
C ALA A 19 26.79 -2.52 11.71
N ARG A 20 25.56 -2.05 11.94
CA ARG A 20 24.41 -2.36 11.06
C ARG A 20 24.60 -1.84 9.64
N LYS A 21 25.20 -0.65 9.46
CA LYS A 21 25.46 -0.09 8.12
C LYS A 21 26.56 -0.87 7.40
N GLU A 22 27.64 -1.20 8.10
CA GLU A 22 28.73 -2.02 7.56
C GLU A 22 28.24 -3.41 7.14
N GLU A 23 27.34 -4.00 7.91
CA GLU A 23 26.71 -5.28 7.56
C GLU A 23 25.90 -5.17 6.27
N VAL A 24 25.06 -4.14 6.13
CA VAL A 24 24.28 -3.92 4.90
C VAL A 24 25.21 -3.68 3.69
N LYS A 25 26.31 -2.94 3.87
CA LYS A 25 27.32 -2.73 2.81
C LYS A 25 27.98 -4.03 2.40
N ALA A 26 28.39 -4.85 3.36
CA ALA A 26 28.99 -6.16 3.08
C ALA A 26 28.02 -7.07 2.31
N LEU A 27 26.75 -7.13 2.74
CA LEU A 27 25.72 -7.91 2.06
C LEU A 27 25.43 -7.40 0.65
N ALA A 28 25.42 -6.07 0.44
CA ALA A 28 25.24 -5.47 -0.87
C ALA A 28 26.38 -5.82 -1.85
N GLN A 29 27.59 -5.98 -1.32
CA GLN A 29 28.76 -6.43 -2.08
C GLN A 29 28.84 -7.97 -2.22
N GLY A 30 27.86 -8.70 -1.69
CA GLY A 30 27.81 -10.16 -1.74
C GLY A 30 28.70 -10.85 -0.70
N TYR A 31 29.20 -10.16 0.32
CA TYR A 31 30.00 -10.79 1.36
C TYR A 31 29.17 -11.24 2.56
N ARG A 32 29.57 -12.35 3.21
CA ARG A 32 28.94 -12.83 4.45
C ARG A 32 29.53 -12.13 5.67
N PRO A 33 28.71 -11.40 6.46
CA PRO A 33 29.11 -10.90 7.77
C PRO A 33 29.16 -12.05 8.80
N ASN A 34 29.39 -11.76 10.07
CA ASN A 34 29.35 -12.73 11.17
C ASN A 34 27.93 -12.87 11.76
N ASP A 35 27.54 -14.12 12.08
CA ASP A 35 26.21 -14.50 12.62
C ASP A 35 25.84 -13.87 13.98
N GLY A 36 26.80 -13.32 14.71
CA GLY A 36 26.57 -12.79 16.05
C GLY A 36 25.92 -11.41 16.04
N CYS A 37 24.89 -11.20 16.87
CA CYS A 37 24.30 -9.88 17.13
C CYS A 37 25.19 -9.04 18.07
N SER A 38 26.43 -8.81 17.65
CA SER A 38 27.44 -8.07 18.40
C SER A 38 27.52 -6.60 17.97
N ALA A 39 28.35 -5.83 18.65
CA ALA A 39 28.63 -4.44 18.31
C ALA A 39 29.56 -4.27 17.10
N VAL A 40 30.06 -5.37 16.50
CA VAL A 40 31.09 -5.35 15.45
C VAL A 40 30.66 -6.25 14.28
N THR A 41 30.93 -5.78 13.08
CA THR A 41 30.73 -6.54 11.84
C THR A 41 32.08 -7.07 11.37
N ILE A 42 32.20 -8.39 11.30
CA ILE A 42 33.37 -9.07 10.73
C ILE A 42 32.90 -9.71 9.43
N VAL A 43 33.60 -9.43 8.33
CA VAL A 43 33.20 -9.85 6.99
C VAL A 43 34.15 -10.94 6.51
N ASN A 44 33.60 -12.05 6.06
CA ASN A 44 34.36 -13.07 5.37
C ASN A 44 34.35 -12.80 3.85
N THR A 45 35.51 -12.49 3.28
CA THR A 45 35.68 -12.18 1.85
C THR A 45 36.06 -13.39 1.01
N THR A 46 36.28 -14.57 1.61
CA THR A 46 36.75 -15.76 0.88
C THR A 46 35.64 -16.56 0.21
N ASP A 47 34.38 -16.31 0.57
CA ASP A 47 33.19 -16.99 0.01
C ASP A 47 32.10 -15.97 -0.36
N PRO A 48 32.20 -15.32 -1.54
CA PRO A 48 31.20 -14.36 -1.99
C PRO A 48 29.89 -15.04 -2.42
N LEU A 49 28.75 -14.47 -2.02
CA LEU A 49 27.45 -14.85 -2.52
C LEU A 49 27.30 -14.44 -3.99
N PRO A 50 26.77 -15.34 -4.84
CA PRO A 50 26.49 -15.01 -6.24
C PRO A 50 25.37 -13.97 -6.38
N ASP A 51 24.41 -13.97 -5.45
CA ASP A 51 23.29 -13.02 -5.42
C ASP A 51 23.29 -12.27 -4.08
N PRO A 52 23.31 -10.92 -4.08
CA PRO A 52 23.33 -10.15 -2.85
C PRO A 52 21.96 -10.20 -2.14
N PRO A 53 21.92 -10.57 -0.84
CA PRO A 53 20.68 -10.79 -0.09
C PRO A 53 20.11 -9.48 0.48
N VAL A 54 19.94 -8.46 -0.37
CA VAL A 54 19.52 -7.12 0.05
C VAL A 54 18.29 -6.65 -0.72
N LEU A 55 17.43 -5.90 -0.03
CA LEU A 55 16.30 -5.21 -0.65
C LEU A 55 16.81 -3.88 -1.23
N PRO A 56 16.58 -3.58 -2.52
CA PRO A 56 16.95 -2.29 -3.09
C PRO A 56 16.28 -1.13 -2.35
N PHE A 57 17.06 -0.11 -2.00
CA PHE A 57 16.56 1.07 -1.30
C PHE A 57 15.44 1.77 -2.09
N GLY A 58 15.59 1.86 -3.41
CA GLY A 58 14.55 2.44 -4.28
C GLY A 58 13.21 1.71 -4.20
N VAL A 59 13.22 0.36 -4.21
CA VAL A 59 12.01 -0.47 -4.06
C VAL A 59 11.40 -0.27 -2.68
N TYR A 60 12.24 -0.25 -1.64
CA TYR A 60 11.78 -0.01 -0.27
C TYR A 60 11.07 1.33 -0.11
N VAL A 61 11.68 2.42 -0.59
CA VAL A 61 11.12 3.77 -0.50
C VAL A 61 9.84 3.91 -1.32
N SER A 62 9.81 3.38 -2.54
CA SER A 62 8.63 3.46 -3.41
C SER A 62 7.44 2.70 -2.82
N VAL A 63 7.66 1.48 -2.30
CA VAL A 63 6.63 0.71 -1.60
C VAL A 63 6.07 1.49 -0.41
N LEU A 64 6.93 2.07 0.44
CA LEU A 64 6.48 2.86 1.58
C LEU A 64 5.71 4.12 1.16
N LEU A 65 6.19 4.85 0.15
CA LEU A 65 5.56 6.06 -0.33
C LEU A 65 4.12 5.78 -0.80
N PHE A 66 3.94 4.80 -1.69
CA PHE A 66 2.61 4.47 -2.21
C PHE A 66 1.71 3.86 -1.13
N LEU A 67 2.25 3.13 -0.16
CA LEU A 67 1.48 2.62 0.97
C LEU A 67 0.93 3.76 1.85
N PHE A 68 1.74 4.78 2.13
CA PHE A 68 1.27 5.97 2.87
C PHE A 68 0.26 6.79 2.08
N ILE A 69 0.44 6.91 0.76
CA ILE A 69 -0.54 7.56 -0.12
C ILE A 69 -1.87 6.81 -0.10
N GLN A 70 -1.85 5.47 -0.23
CA GLN A 70 -3.05 4.64 -0.12
C GLN A 70 -3.76 4.85 1.22
N LEU A 71 -3.03 4.82 2.33
CA LEU A 71 -3.59 5.01 3.66
C LEU A 71 -4.24 6.39 3.81
N ALA A 72 -3.58 7.45 3.33
CA ALA A 72 -4.12 8.80 3.36
C ALA A 72 -5.41 8.92 2.52
N LEU A 73 -5.42 8.36 1.31
CA LEU A 73 -6.59 8.35 0.43
C LEU A 73 -7.76 7.56 1.03
N ALA A 74 -7.50 6.40 1.63
CA ALA A 74 -8.51 5.61 2.32
C ALA A 74 -9.10 6.36 3.53
N ALA A 75 -8.27 7.08 4.29
CA ALA A 75 -8.73 7.91 5.40
C ALA A 75 -9.60 9.09 4.91
N ILE A 76 -9.21 9.74 3.81
CA ILE A 76 -10.00 10.80 3.17
C ILE A 76 -11.34 10.24 2.68
N ALA A 77 -11.34 9.08 2.02
CA ALA A 77 -12.55 8.42 1.56
C ALA A 77 -13.50 8.09 2.71
N ALA A 78 -12.99 7.60 3.84
CA ALA A 78 -13.79 7.36 5.04
C ALA A 78 -14.37 8.66 5.62
N ALA A 79 -13.58 9.74 5.67
CA ALA A 79 -14.05 11.06 6.11
C ALA A 79 -15.13 11.62 5.19
N LEU A 80 -14.97 11.50 3.87
CA LEU A 80 -15.98 11.92 2.89
C LEU A 80 -17.27 11.10 3.03
N ALA A 81 -17.17 9.78 3.25
CA ALA A 81 -18.35 8.94 3.49
C ALA A 81 -19.12 9.40 4.75
N LEU A 82 -18.41 9.72 5.83
CA LEU A 82 -19.00 10.27 7.05
C LEU A 82 -19.64 11.64 6.80
N LEU A 83 -18.97 12.54 6.08
CA LEU A 83 -19.50 13.86 5.74
C LEU A 83 -20.78 13.75 4.89
N ASN A 84 -20.82 12.82 3.93
CA ASN A 84 -22.01 12.55 3.13
C ASN A 84 -23.16 11.99 3.98
N ALA A 85 -22.87 11.15 4.98
CA ALA A 85 -23.89 10.64 5.89
C ALA A 85 -24.47 11.72 6.82
N LEU A 86 -23.67 12.72 7.21
CA LEU A 86 -24.06 13.71 8.21
C LEU A 86 -24.61 15.03 7.64
N LYS A 87 -24.03 15.52 6.53
CA LYS A 87 -24.22 16.91 6.10
C LYS A 87 -24.81 17.08 4.70
N ASN A 88 -24.94 16.01 3.90
CA ASN A 88 -25.42 16.07 2.50
C ASN A 88 -24.84 17.26 1.71
N PRO A 89 -23.51 17.36 1.57
CA PRO A 89 -22.88 18.47 0.87
C PRO A 89 -23.31 18.52 -0.61
N THR A 90 -23.54 19.73 -1.12
CA THR A 90 -23.95 19.97 -2.53
C THR A 90 -22.77 20.13 -3.48
N GLU A 91 -21.56 20.32 -2.97
CA GLU A 91 -20.35 20.46 -3.78
C GLU A 91 -19.88 19.11 -4.34
N PRO A 92 -19.52 19.03 -5.64
CA PRO A 92 -19.22 17.76 -6.30
C PRO A 92 -18.04 17.00 -5.69
N ILE A 93 -17.02 17.71 -5.21
CA ILE A 93 -15.81 17.13 -4.59
C ILE A 93 -16.12 16.53 -3.22
N PHE A 94 -17.05 17.11 -2.45
CA PHE A 94 -17.43 16.60 -1.15
C PHE A 94 -18.60 15.61 -1.21
N SER A 95 -19.26 15.50 -2.37
CA SER A 95 -20.38 14.60 -2.61
C SER A 95 -19.94 13.21 -3.14
N LEU A 96 -20.90 12.41 -3.61
CA LEU A 96 -20.69 11.04 -4.12
C LEU A 96 -19.52 10.86 -5.10
N PRO A 97 -19.30 11.73 -6.11
CA PRO A 97 -18.17 11.60 -7.03
C PRO A 97 -16.81 11.68 -6.33
N GLY A 98 -16.67 12.54 -5.31
CA GLY A 98 -15.46 12.62 -4.50
C GLY A 98 -15.16 11.33 -3.74
N CYS A 99 -16.17 10.70 -3.16
CA CYS A 99 -16.04 9.39 -2.51
C CYS A 99 -15.60 8.30 -3.50
N VAL A 100 -16.15 8.29 -4.72
CA VAL A 100 -15.78 7.31 -5.75
C VAL A 100 -14.31 7.49 -6.15
N TRP A 101 -13.92 8.68 -6.58
CA TRP A 101 -12.57 8.93 -7.09
C TRP A 101 -11.49 8.77 -6.02
N THR A 102 -11.78 9.07 -4.75
CA THR A 102 -10.84 8.84 -3.65
C THR A 102 -10.65 7.35 -3.35
N ASN A 103 -11.71 6.52 -3.40
CA ASN A 103 -11.57 5.07 -3.27
C ASN A 103 -10.83 4.46 -4.49
N VAL A 104 -11.12 4.92 -5.71
CA VAL A 104 -10.40 4.47 -6.93
C VAL A 104 -8.90 4.81 -6.81
N ALA A 105 -8.56 6.03 -6.38
CA ALA A 105 -7.17 6.41 -6.19
C ALA A 105 -6.47 5.58 -5.11
N ALA A 106 -7.16 5.27 -4.00
CA ALA A 106 -6.65 4.38 -2.95
C ALA A 106 -6.43 2.96 -3.47
N GLU A 107 -7.35 2.43 -4.27
CA GLU A 107 -7.24 1.12 -4.92
C GLU A 107 -6.02 1.07 -5.85
N CYS A 108 -5.87 2.05 -6.75
CA CYS A 108 -4.74 2.13 -7.67
C CYS A 108 -3.40 2.20 -6.91
N ALA A 109 -3.31 3.02 -5.85
CA ALA A 109 -2.11 3.11 -5.03
C ALA A 109 -1.79 1.76 -4.36
N GLY A 110 -2.79 1.05 -3.84
CA GLY A 110 -2.60 -0.29 -3.25
C GLY A 110 -2.18 -1.35 -4.27
N LEU A 111 -2.76 -1.34 -5.46
CA LEU A 111 -2.34 -2.22 -6.56
C LEU A 111 -0.90 -1.95 -6.98
N ILE A 112 -0.47 -0.69 -7.05
CA ILE A 112 0.93 -0.33 -7.34
C ILE A 112 1.86 -0.94 -6.29
N VAL A 113 1.53 -0.81 -4.99
CA VAL A 113 2.34 -1.39 -3.90
C VAL A 113 2.44 -2.91 -4.05
N MET A 114 1.29 -3.56 -4.25
CA MET A 114 1.20 -5.01 -4.42
C MET A 114 1.99 -5.52 -5.61
N LEU A 115 1.82 -4.91 -6.78
CA LEU A 115 2.52 -5.30 -8.00
C LEU A 115 4.02 -5.04 -7.88
N THR A 116 4.43 -3.88 -7.37
CA THR A 116 5.85 -3.54 -7.22
C THR A 116 6.56 -4.56 -6.32
N PHE A 117 6.01 -4.84 -5.14
CA PHE A 117 6.62 -5.79 -4.22
C PHE A 117 6.46 -7.25 -4.68
N GLY A 118 5.31 -7.61 -5.26
CA GLY A 118 5.01 -8.95 -5.75
C GLY A 118 5.89 -9.35 -6.94
N ILE A 119 6.06 -8.45 -7.92
CA ILE A 119 6.99 -8.65 -9.05
C ILE A 119 8.41 -8.77 -8.53
N TYR A 120 8.83 -7.87 -7.63
CA TYR A 120 10.15 -7.93 -7.02
C TYR A 120 10.39 -9.26 -6.30
N TRP A 121 9.43 -9.74 -5.50
CA TRP A 121 9.50 -11.03 -4.82
C TRP A 121 9.60 -12.22 -5.79
N ALA A 122 8.84 -12.19 -6.89
CA ALA A 122 8.83 -13.28 -7.87
C ALA A 122 10.14 -13.34 -8.69
N ALA A 123 10.64 -12.18 -9.12
CA ALA A 123 11.80 -12.03 -9.99
C ALA A 123 13.14 -12.08 -9.25
N SER A 124 13.19 -11.65 -7.99
CA SER A 124 14.44 -11.61 -7.22
C SER A 124 14.76 -12.93 -6.52
N SER A 125 16.03 -13.09 -6.17
CA SER A 125 16.54 -14.18 -5.34
C SER A 125 16.28 -13.95 -3.84
N ILE A 126 15.56 -12.89 -3.43
CA ILE A 126 15.31 -12.59 -2.01
C ILE A 126 14.55 -13.71 -1.29
N LYS A 127 13.77 -14.52 -2.01
CA LYS A 127 13.14 -15.74 -1.48
C LYS A 127 14.15 -16.79 -1.00
N LYS A 128 15.36 -16.80 -1.56
CA LYS A 128 16.46 -17.69 -1.14
C LYS A 128 17.24 -17.10 0.02
N HIS A 129 17.15 -15.78 0.19
CA HIS A 129 17.86 -15.02 1.21
C HIS A 129 16.88 -14.08 1.90
N LEU A 130 16.03 -14.65 2.77
CA LEU A 130 15.13 -13.86 3.58
C LEU A 130 15.94 -12.79 4.33
N ALA A 131 15.36 -11.61 4.51
CA ALA A 131 16.00 -10.43 5.08
C ALA A 131 16.37 -10.56 6.58
N PHE A 132 16.55 -11.78 7.09
CA PHE A 132 17.12 -12.08 8.39
C PHE A 132 18.58 -12.52 8.20
N SER A 133 19.49 -11.92 8.97
CA SER A 133 20.93 -12.23 8.93
C SER A 133 21.18 -13.75 8.94
N TYR A 134 20.56 -14.50 9.85
CA TYR A 134 20.71 -15.97 9.97
C TYR A 134 20.34 -16.77 8.70
N VAL A 135 19.36 -16.31 7.92
CA VAL A 135 18.98 -16.95 6.65
C VAL A 135 19.89 -16.49 5.51
N ALA A 136 20.26 -15.21 5.48
CA ALA A 136 21.25 -14.67 4.55
C ALA A 136 22.65 -15.32 4.72
N LEU A 137 22.96 -15.76 5.93
CA LEU A 137 24.20 -16.42 6.32
C LEU A 137 24.21 -17.94 6.06
N GLY A 138 23.07 -18.51 5.69
CA GLY A 138 22.95 -19.95 5.35
C GLY A 138 22.89 -20.88 6.58
N SER A 139 22.72 -20.34 7.80
CA SER A 139 22.61 -21.17 9.00
C SER A 139 21.26 -21.88 9.12
N LEU A 140 20.25 -21.42 8.37
CA LEU A 140 18.88 -21.95 8.38
C LEU A 140 18.25 -21.83 6.98
N THR A 141 17.83 -22.96 6.40
CA THR A 141 17.03 -22.99 5.17
C THR A 141 15.55 -23.14 5.54
N VAL A 142 14.76 -22.08 5.33
CA VAL A 142 13.31 -22.08 5.57
C VAL A 142 12.60 -21.83 4.25
N ASP A 143 11.46 -22.49 4.04
CA ASP A 143 10.57 -22.16 2.93
C ASP A 143 10.08 -20.71 3.09
N ALA A 144 10.52 -19.86 2.16
CA ALA A 144 10.19 -18.45 2.17
C ALA A 144 8.76 -18.24 1.67
N SER A 145 7.93 -17.61 2.51
CA SER A 145 6.58 -17.19 2.17
C SER A 145 6.41 -15.69 2.37
N LEU A 146 5.48 -15.10 1.64
CA LEU A 146 5.07 -13.71 1.82
C LEU A 146 4.40 -13.55 3.19
N GLY A 147 4.82 -12.52 3.93
CA GLY A 147 4.28 -12.23 5.25
C GLY A 147 2.80 -11.82 5.22
N TYR A 148 2.12 -11.94 6.37
CA TYR A 148 0.71 -11.56 6.53
C TYR A 148 0.40 -10.12 6.11
N SER A 149 1.35 -9.19 6.28
CA SER A 149 1.19 -7.79 5.86
C SER A 149 0.90 -7.64 4.37
N TYR A 150 1.47 -8.49 3.51
CA TYR A 150 1.20 -8.49 2.08
C TYR A 150 -0.24 -8.94 1.78
N TRP A 151 -0.71 -9.98 2.47
CA TRP A 151 -2.06 -10.52 2.28
C TRP A 151 -3.15 -9.60 2.83
N VAL A 152 -2.88 -8.91 3.95
CA VAL A 152 -3.81 -7.90 4.50
C VAL A 152 -4.02 -6.75 3.50
N LEU A 153 -2.99 -6.40 2.72
CA LEU A 153 -3.10 -5.35 1.71
C LEU A 153 -4.11 -5.70 0.61
N ILE A 154 -4.22 -6.98 0.23
CA ILE A 154 -5.27 -7.46 -0.70
C ILE A 154 -6.65 -7.15 -0.12
N GLY A 155 -6.86 -7.42 1.16
CA GLY A 155 -8.11 -7.10 1.85
C GLY A 155 -8.45 -5.61 1.76
N ALA A 156 -7.46 -4.73 2.00
CA ALA A 156 -7.65 -3.28 1.89
C ALA A 156 -8.00 -2.80 0.47
N VAL A 157 -7.37 -3.39 -0.55
CA VAL A 157 -7.69 -3.12 -1.97
C VAL A 157 -9.12 -3.56 -2.29
N ILE A 158 -9.50 -4.77 -1.90
CA ILE A 158 -10.87 -5.30 -2.10
C ILE A 158 -11.89 -4.41 -1.39
N CYS A 159 -11.64 -3.96 -0.17
CA CYS A 159 -12.55 -3.04 0.53
C CYS A 159 -12.75 -1.73 -0.23
N SER A 160 -11.67 -1.16 -0.80
CA SER A 160 -11.75 0.06 -1.61
C SER A 160 -12.57 -0.17 -2.89
N MET A 161 -12.36 -1.31 -3.56
CA MET A 161 -13.12 -1.71 -4.73
C MET A 161 -14.61 -1.92 -4.43
N LEU A 162 -14.92 -2.61 -3.32
CA LEU A 162 -16.31 -2.82 -2.87
C LEU A 162 -17.01 -1.50 -2.57
N ASN A 163 -16.32 -0.52 -1.97
CA ASN A 163 -16.88 0.81 -1.75
C ASN A 163 -17.28 1.47 -3.07
N VAL A 164 -16.42 1.40 -4.10
CA VAL A 164 -16.73 1.94 -5.44
C VAL A 164 -17.97 1.27 -6.02
N VAL A 165 -18.01 -0.07 -5.99
CA VAL A 165 -19.16 -0.84 -6.50
C VAL A 165 -20.45 -0.46 -5.78
N LEU A 166 -20.43 -0.33 -4.46
CA LEU A 166 -21.62 0.06 -3.68
C LEU A 166 -22.08 1.48 -4.01
N LEU A 167 -21.17 2.43 -4.18
CA LEU A 167 -21.48 3.82 -4.51
C LEU A 167 -22.08 3.94 -5.93
N GLU A 168 -21.50 3.24 -6.92
CA GLU A 168 -22.03 3.23 -8.28
C GLU A 168 -23.36 2.47 -8.38
N THR A 169 -23.52 1.36 -7.64
CA THR A 169 -24.79 0.65 -7.56
C THR A 169 -25.88 1.57 -7.00
N ARG A 170 -25.58 2.32 -5.93
CA ARG A 170 -26.50 3.31 -5.38
C ARG A 170 -26.87 4.36 -6.41
N ARG A 171 -25.89 4.88 -7.17
CA ARG A 171 -26.14 5.87 -8.21
C ARG A 171 -27.09 5.34 -9.28
N ILE A 172 -26.83 4.14 -9.80
CA ILE A 172 -27.67 3.50 -10.84
C ILE A 172 -29.09 3.29 -10.34
N LEU A 173 -29.27 2.85 -9.08
CA LEU A 173 -30.60 2.67 -8.50
C LEU A 173 -31.37 3.99 -8.39
N LEU A 174 -30.69 5.07 -7.96
CA LEU A 174 -31.31 6.40 -7.83
C LEU A 174 -31.64 7.04 -9.19
N GLU A 175 -30.84 6.78 -10.23
CA GLU A 175 -31.14 7.26 -11.59
C GLU A 175 -32.31 6.50 -12.23
N ARG A 176 -32.62 5.29 -11.75
CA ARG A 176 -33.71 4.45 -12.25
C ARG A 176 -35.06 4.78 -11.60
N ASP A 177 -35.06 5.39 -10.41
CA ASP A 177 -36.28 5.90 -9.79
C ASP A 177 -36.75 7.16 -10.54
N PRO A 178 -38.03 7.25 -10.96
CA PRO A 178 -38.53 8.45 -11.61
C PRO A 178 -38.34 9.64 -10.66
N PRO A 179 -37.92 10.81 -11.17
CA PRO A 179 -37.77 11.99 -10.32
C PRO A 179 -39.09 12.23 -9.58
N PRO A 180 -39.05 12.54 -8.27
CA PRO A 180 -40.27 12.81 -7.51
C PRO A 180 -41.05 13.90 -8.25
N PRO A 181 -42.38 13.74 -8.43
CA PRO A 181 -43.18 14.68 -9.19
C PRO A 181 -42.95 16.08 -8.62
N THR A 182 -42.29 16.93 -9.39
CA THR A 182 -42.05 18.30 -8.98
C THR A 182 -43.39 19.00 -9.06
N ILE A 183 -44.05 19.21 -7.91
CA ILE A 183 -45.21 20.08 -7.83
C ILE A 183 -44.72 21.50 -8.11
N LYS A 184 -44.69 21.87 -9.40
CA LYS A 184 -44.63 23.26 -9.79
C LYS A 184 -46.02 23.82 -9.47
N VAL A 185 -46.15 24.44 -8.31
CA VAL A 185 -47.28 25.31 -8.01
C VAL A 185 -47.09 26.55 -8.88
N GLU A 186 -47.42 26.45 -10.16
CA GLU A 186 -47.66 27.63 -10.95
C GLU A 186 -48.88 28.30 -10.31
N ASN A 187 -48.67 29.52 -9.80
CA ASN A 187 -49.73 30.41 -9.35
C ASN A 187 -50.53 30.85 -10.60
N HIS A 188 -51.22 29.90 -11.22
CA HIS A 188 -52.31 30.21 -12.13
C HIS A 188 -53.48 30.65 -11.27
N SER A 189 -54.05 31.80 -11.62
CA SER A 189 -55.18 32.46 -10.94
C SER A 189 -56.48 31.64 -10.95
N ASP A 190 -56.48 30.45 -11.54
CA ASP A 190 -57.56 29.48 -11.48
C ASP A 190 -57.12 28.32 -10.61
N GLY A 191 -57.86 28.06 -9.53
CA GLY A 191 -57.56 27.12 -8.43
C GLY A 191 -57.49 25.63 -8.79
N THR A 192 -57.00 25.30 -9.98
CA THR A 192 -56.67 23.94 -10.43
C THR A 192 -55.19 23.67 -10.23
N ILE A 193 -54.90 22.83 -9.24
CA ILE A 193 -53.56 22.27 -9.01
C ILE A 193 -53.38 21.13 -10.02
N PHE A 194 -52.47 21.29 -10.98
CA PHE A 194 -52.08 20.21 -11.87
C PHE A 194 -50.96 19.40 -11.21
N LEU A 195 -51.24 18.11 -10.99
CA LEU A 195 -50.23 17.11 -10.61
C LEU A 195 -49.73 16.47 -11.91
N TYR A 196 -48.45 16.68 -12.24
CA TYR A 196 -47.75 15.95 -13.31
C TYR A 196 -46.75 14.98 -12.69
#